data_AF-A0A956H953-F1
#
_entry.id   AF-A0A956H953-F1
#
_cell.length_a   1.000
_cell.length_b   1.000
_cell.length_c   1.000
_cell.angle_alpha   90.00
_cell.angle_beta   90.00
_cell.angle_gamma   90.00
#
_symmetry.space_group_name_H-M   'P 1'
#
loop_
_entity.id
_entity.type
_entity.pdbx_description
1 polymer ?
#
loop_
_entity_poly.entity_id
_entity_poly.type
_entity_poly.pdbx_seq_one_letter_code
_entity_poly.pdbx_strand_id
1 'polypeptide(L)'
;FEELLTRHRHVGILLVFHHGTPMPAGPAQRFAMDSTRRLGDRLVMSTALLGLGFWADAARGALSTLLRLVGTTLSVESSVEQAIARLTLDFVGIDPDALMAVYRDLWQQLQTEQANQAQAS
;
A
#
# COMPACT_ATOMS: atom_id res chain seq x y z
N PHE A 1 -0.37 15.26 -5.81
CA PHE A 1 0.07 14.12 -4.96
C PHE A 1 1.37 14.46 -4.22
N GLU A 2 2.48 14.75 -4.91
CA GLU A 2 3.76 15.09 -4.24
C GLU A 2 3.65 16.27 -3.25
N GLU A 3 2.92 17.32 -3.61
CA GLU A 3 2.72 18.49 -2.73
C GLU A 3 1.95 18.16 -1.44
N LEU A 4 1.02 17.20 -1.50
CA LEU A 4 0.35 16.70 -0.29
C LEU A 4 1.34 15.97 0.60
N LEU A 5 2.17 15.09 0.02
CA LEU A 5 3.17 14.32 0.75
C LEU A 5 4.24 15.20 1.42
N THR A 6 4.60 16.33 0.80
CA THR A 6 5.60 17.25 1.37
C THR A 6 5.05 18.11 2.50
N ARG A 7 3.76 18.47 2.47
CA ARG A 7 3.11 19.35 3.46
C ARG A 7 2.79 18.68 4.80
N HIS A 8 2.62 17.36 4.86
CA HIS A 8 2.18 16.65 6.07
C HIS A 8 3.32 16.05 6.88
N ARG A 9 3.41 16.38 8.18
CA ARG A 9 4.50 15.94 9.07
C ARG A 9 4.69 14.42 9.11
N HIS A 10 3.61 13.65 8.99
CA HIS A 10 3.64 12.20 8.89
C HIS A 10 2.83 11.75 7.66
N VAL A 11 3.28 10.68 7.00
CA VAL A 11 2.65 10.10 5.82
C VAL A 11 2.42 8.62 6.07
N GLY A 12 1.16 8.19 6.05
CA GLY A 12 0.78 6.78 6.13
C GLY A 12 0.51 6.23 4.74
N ILE A 13 1.09 5.07 4.42
CA ILE A 13 0.78 4.35 3.17
C ILE A 13 0.23 2.97 3.53
N LEU A 14 -0.99 2.72 3.07
CA LEU A 14 -1.59 1.38 3.07
C LEU A 14 -1.34 0.74 1.70
N LEU A 15 -0.59 -0.36 1.69
CA LEU A 15 -0.40 -1.18 0.50
C LEU A 15 -1.32 -2.40 0.58
N VAL A 16 -2.10 -2.65 -0.46
CA VAL A 16 -2.94 -3.84 -0.56
C VAL A 16 -2.54 -4.63 -1.79
N PHE A 17 -2.09 -5.86 -1.58
CA PHE A 17 -1.81 -6.80 -2.66
C PHE A 17 -2.92 -7.83 -2.71
N HIS A 18 -3.45 -8.10 -3.90
CA HIS A 18 -4.47 -9.11 -4.14
C HIS A 18 -3.97 -10.19 -5.09
N HIS A 19 -4.71 -11.29 -5.20
CA HIS A 19 -4.43 -12.30 -6.20
C HIS A 19 -4.45 -11.70 -7.62
N GLY A 20 -3.35 -11.85 -8.36
CA GLY A 20 -3.19 -11.30 -9.71
C GLY A 20 -2.59 -9.89 -9.76
N THR A 21 -2.23 -9.26 -8.64
CA THR A 21 -1.46 -8.00 -8.68
C THR A 21 -0.12 -8.23 -9.41
N PRO A 22 0.17 -7.49 -10.50
CA PRO A 22 1.40 -7.70 -11.25
C PRO A 22 2.62 -7.25 -10.44
N MET A 23 3.77 -7.88 -10.68
CA MET A 23 5.03 -7.38 -10.14
C MET A 23 5.30 -5.96 -10.66
N PRO A 24 5.66 -5.00 -9.79
CA PRO A 24 6.00 -3.66 -10.24
C PRO A 24 7.19 -3.72 -11.20
N ALA A 25 7.02 -3.13 -12.39
CA ALA A 25 8.10 -3.03 -13.37
C ALA A 25 9.23 -2.13 -12.83
N GLY A 26 10.48 -2.38 -13.26
CA GLY A 26 11.67 -1.66 -12.80
C GLY A 26 11.57 -0.12 -12.79
N PRO A 27 10.93 0.55 -13.77
CA PRO A 27 10.67 1.99 -13.72
C PRO A 27 9.72 2.41 -12.58
N ALA A 28 8.60 1.72 -12.40
CA ALA A 28 7.63 2.01 -11.34
C ALA A 28 8.24 1.79 -9.95
N GLN A 29 9.08 0.76 -9.83
CA GLN A 29 9.83 0.46 -8.62
C GLN A 29 10.82 1.58 -8.25
N ARG A 30 11.62 2.06 -9.21
CA ARG A 30 12.57 3.17 -8.98
C ARG A 30 11.84 4.44 -8.57
N PHE A 31 10.73 4.77 -9.25
CA PHE A 31 9.91 5.93 -8.90
C PHE A 31 9.36 5.83 -7.48
N ALA A 32 8.82 4.67 -7.09
CA ALA A 32 8.32 4.44 -5.74
C ALA A 32 9.44 4.62 -4.69
N MET A 33 10.61 4.01 -4.90
CA MET A 33 11.76 4.13 -4.00
C MET A 33 12.26 5.58 -3.85
N ASP A 34 12.39 6.32 -4.95
CA ASP A 34 12.84 7.72 -4.91
C ASP A 34 11.83 8.61 -4.20
N SER A 35 10.54 8.35 -4.41
CA SER A 35 9.45 9.09 -3.76
C SER A 35 9.41 8.82 -2.26
N THR A 36 9.50 7.55 -1.84
CA THR A 36 9.48 7.18 -0.41
C THR A 36 10.77 7.60 0.31
N ARG A 37 11.94 7.58 -0.36
CA ARG A 37 13.22 8.00 0.23
C ARG A 37 13.22 9.46 0.68
N ARG A 38 12.51 10.32 -0.04
CA ARG A 38 12.36 11.74 0.34
C ARG A 38 11.50 11.94 1.59
N LEU A 39 10.69 10.94 1.97
CA LEU A 39 9.81 11.01 3.13
C LEU A 39 10.52 10.56 4.42
N GLY A 40 11.53 9.69 4.32
CA GLY A 40 12.40 9.34 5.44
C GLY A 40 11.65 8.79 6.66
N ASP A 41 11.94 9.35 7.83
CA ASP A 41 11.35 9.01 9.14
C ASP A 41 9.88 9.43 9.29
N ARG A 42 9.34 10.21 8.34
CA ARG A 42 7.95 10.66 8.34
C ARG A 42 7.00 9.60 7.79
N LEU A 43 7.53 8.56 7.16
CA LEU A 43 6.77 7.54 6.47
C LEU A 43 6.51 6.32 7.36
N VAL A 44 5.24 5.93 7.46
CA VAL A 44 4.81 4.66 8.06
C VAL A 44 4.06 3.86 7.01
N MET A 45 4.36 2.57 6.90
CA MET A 45 3.78 1.70 5.88
C MET A 45 3.18 0.45 6.50
N SER A 46 1.95 0.14 6.09
CA SER A 46 1.27 -1.10 6.45
C SER A 46 0.83 -1.83 5.20
N THR A 47 0.99 -3.15 5.17
CA THR A 47 0.69 -3.96 4.00
C THR A 47 -0.33 -5.04 4.34
N ALA A 48 -1.38 -5.14 3.54
CA ALA A 48 -2.32 -6.26 3.55
C ALA A 48 -2.06 -7.19 2.36
N LEU A 49 -1.90 -8.48 2.64
CA LEU A 49 -1.70 -9.52 1.63
C LEU A 49 -2.96 -10.39 1.51
N LEU A 50 -3.70 -10.24 0.41
CA LEU A 50 -4.96 -10.93 0.17
C LEU A 50 -4.76 -12.07 -0.85
N GLY A 51 -4.62 -13.31 -0.38
CA GLY A 51 -4.57 -14.50 -1.26
C GLY A 51 -3.81 -15.70 -0.66
N LEU A 52 -4.20 -16.91 -1.08
CA LEU A 52 -3.66 -18.18 -0.57
C LEU A 52 -2.19 -18.41 -0.96
N GLY A 53 -1.32 -18.47 0.06
CA GLY A 53 -0.27 -19.49 0.23
C GLY A 53 0.99 -19.49 -0.66
N PHE A 54 1.00 -18.90 -1.85
CA PHE A 54 2.17 -18.99 -2.77
C PHE A 54 2.80 -17.62 -3.09
N TRP A 55 2.07 -16.54 -2.84
CA TRP A 55 2.48 -15.17 -3.19
C TRP A 55 3.23 -14.44 -2.07
N ALA A 56 3.42 -15.09 -0.91
CA ALA A 56 4.21 -14.53 0.18
C ALA A 56 5.63 -14.17 -0.29
N ASP A 57 6.23 -14.92 -1.22
CA ASP A 57 7.59 -14.64 -1.71
C ASP A 57 7.63 -13.54 -2.78
N ALA A 58 6.65 -13.44 -3.68
CA ALA A 58 6.54 -12.34 -4.64
C ALA A 58 6.21 -11.02 -3.94
N ALA A 59 5.27 -11.06 -2.99
CA ALA A 59 4.97 -9.93 -2.11
C ALA A 59 6.17 -9.58 -1.23
N ARG A 60 6.88 -10.55 -0.64
CA ARG A 60 8.13 -10.33 0.10
C ARG A 60 9.24 -9.79 -0.80
N GLY A 61 9.28 -10.15 -2.08
CA GLY A 61 10.20 -9.58 -3.08
C GLY A 61 9.87 -8.12 -3.40
N ALA A 62 8.60 -7.81 -3.65
CA ALA A 62 8.12 -6.46 -3.85
C ALA A 62 8.36 -5.59 -2.61
N LEU A 63 8.02 -6.10 -1.42
CA LEU A 63 8.26 -5.47 -0.14
C LEU A 63 9.75 -5.27 0.12
N SER A 64 10.59 -6.30 0.03
CA SER A 64 12.03 -6.18 0.25
C SER A 64 12.72 -5.19 -0.68
N THR A 65 12.18 -5.00 -1.90
CA THR A 65 12.71 -4.00 -2.83
C THR A 65 12.22 -2.59 -2.54
N LEU A 66 10.96 -2.43 -2.09
CA LEU A 66 10.46 -1.14 -1.62
C LEU A 66 11.10 -0.71 -0.29
N LEU A 67 11.54 -1.67 0.54
CA LEU A 67 11.91 -1.48 1.95
C LEU A 67 13.40 -1.30 2.24
N ARG A 68 14.24 -0.96 1.25
CA ARG A 68 15.57 -0.39 1.55
C ARG A 68 15.46 1.07 2.02
N LEU A 69 14.55 1.34 2.96
CA LEU A 69 14.37 2.62 3.63
C LEU A 69 14.85 2.48 5.08
N VAL A 70 15.93 3.17 5.39
CA VAL A 70 16.46 3.27 6.76
C VAL A 70 15.47 4.09 7.59
N GLY A 71 14.91 3.49 8.66
CA GLY A 71 14.09 4.19 9.66
C GLY A 71 12.58 3.99 9.58
N THR A 72 12.05 3.13 8.70
CA THR A 72 10.60 2.86 8.59
C THR A 72 10.23 1.51 9.21
N THR A 73 9.16 1.48 10.01
CA THR A 73 8.55 0.23 10.49
C THR A 73 7.60 -0.33 9.42
N LEU A 74 7.86 -1.54 8.93
CA LEU A 74 6.93 -2.29 8.11
C LEU A 74 6.10 -3.21 9.00
N SER A 75 4.77 -3.13 8.87
CA SER A 75 3.85 -4.14 9.38
C SER A 75 3.22 -4.91 8.21
N VAL A 76 3.19 -6.25 8.31
CA VAL A 76 2.56 -7.13 7.32
C VAL A 76 1.39 -7.81 7.99
N GLU A 77 0.20 -7.57 7.46
CA GLU A 77 -1.06 -8.03 8.05
C GLU A 77 -1.80 -8.98 7.11
N SER A 78 -2.61 -9.85 7.70
CA SER A 78 -3.37 -10.87 6.97
C SER A 78 -4.68 -10.35 6.36
N SER A 79 -5.07 -9.13 6.73
CA SER A 79 -6.28 -8.47 6.24
C SER A 79 -6.11 -6.95 6.15
N VAL A 80 -6.98 -6.30 5.39
CA VAL A 80 -6.96 -4.83 5.24
C VAL A 80 -7.43 -4.15 6.52
N GLU A 81 -8.38 -4.74 7.23
CA GLU A 81 -8.86 -4.29 8.54
C GLU A 81 -7.71 -4.21 9.55
N GLN A 82 -6.88 -5.26 9.62
CA GLN A 82 -5.72 -5.30 10.49
C GLN A 82 -4.68 -4.24 10.10
N ALA A 83 -4.43 -4.10 8.79
CA ALA A 83 -3.48 -3.12 8.27
C ALA A 83 -3.90 -1.67 8.57
N ILE A 84 -5.20 -1.37 8.44
CA ILE A 84 -5.81 -0.09 8.77
C ILE A 84 -5.75 0.17 10.27
N ALA A 85 -6.18 -0.80 11.10
CA ALA A 85 -6.11 -0.68 12.54
C ALA A 85 -4.69 -0.36 13.00
N ARG A 86 -3.69 -1.05 12.44
CA ARG A 86 -2.28 -0.82 12.73
C ARG A 86 -1.83 0.60 12.33
N LEU A 87 -2.19 1.07 11.14
CA LEU A 87 -1.90 2.45 10.73
C LEU A 87 -2.53 3.45 11.69
N THR A 88 -3.78 3.26 12.09
CA THR A 88 -4.45 4.22 12.98
C THR A 88 -3.86 4.30 14.39
N LEU A 89 -3.13 3.26 14.84
CA LEU A 89 -2.36 3.32 16.09
C LEU A 89 -1.15 4.26 15.97
N ASP A 90 -0.51 4.30 14.80
CA ASP A 90 0.66 5.14 14.54
C ASP A 90 0.29 6.59 14.16
N PHE A 91 -0.97 6.83 13.77
CA PHE A 91 -1.48 8.17 13.39
C PHE A 91 -2.68 8.60 14.25
N VAL A 92 -2.42 9.39 15.28
CA VAL A 92 -3.47 10.01 16.10
C VAL A 92 -4.37 10.89 15.22
N GLY A 93 -5.68 10.64 15.26
CA GLY A 93 -6.69 11.44 14.57
C GLY A 93 -7.12 10.90 13.19
N ILE A 94 -6.59 9.76 12.74
CA ILE A 94 -7.17 9.05 11.59
C ILE A 94 -8.31 8.16 12.07
N ASP A 95 -9.48 8.36 11.47
CA ASP A 95 -10.66 7.51 11.69
C ASP A 95 -10.52 6.21 10.87
N PRO A 96 -10.43 5.03 11.52
CA PRO A 96 -10.28 3.76 10.83
C PRO A 96 -11.48 3.42 9.93
N ASP A 97 -12.70 3.84 10.31
CA ASP A 97 -13.90 3.55 9.52
C ASP A 97 -13.93 4.40 8.25
N ALA A 98 -13.52 5.67 8.34
CA ALA A 98 -13.35 6.53 7.18
C ALA A 98 -12.28 5.98 6.21
N LEU A 99 -11.15 5.49 6.74
CA LEU A 99 -10.10 4.88 5.92
C LEU A 99 -10.57 3.58 5.26
N MET A 100 -11.34 2.78 5.98
CA MET A 100 -11.96 1.56 5.44
C MET A 100 -12.97 1.87 4.32
N ALA A 101 -13.77 2.92 4.47
CA ALA A 101 -14.72 3.35 3.44
C ALA A 101 -13.99 3.75 2.15
N VAL A 102 -12.93 4.57 2.25
CA VAL A 102 -12.09 4.94 1.10
C VAL A 102 -11.48 3.72 0.42
N TYR A 103 -10.98 2.74 1.19
CA TYR A 103 -10.47 1.49 0.64
C TYR A 103 -11.54 0.74 -0.16
N ARG A 104 -12.75 0.58 0.39
CA ARG A 104 -13.84 -0.14 -0.27
C ARG A 104 -14.25 0.52 -1.59
N ASP A 105 -14.35 1.85 -1.60
CA ASP A 105 -14.67 2.62 -2.80
C ASP A 105 -13.62 2.40 -3.90
N LEU A 106 -12.33 2.50 -3.55
CA LEU A 106 -11.22 2.27 -4.48
C LEU A 106 -11.20 0.82 -4.99
N TRP A 107 -11.47 -0.15 -4.12
CA TRP A 107 -11.52 -1.55 -4.50
C TRP A 107 -12.65 -1.84 -5.50
N GLN A 108 -13.82 -1.25 -5.27
CA GLN A 108 -14.96 -1.39 -6.18
C GLN A 108 -14.67 -0.76 -7.55
N GLN A 109 -13.99 0.38 -7.60
CA GLN A 109 -13.54 1.01 -8.85
C GLN A 109 -12.58 0.08 -9.62
N LEU A 110 -11.57 -0.48 -8.95
CA LEU A 110 -10.63 -1.43 -9.56
C LEU A 110 -11.33 -2.67 -10.14
N GLN A 111 -12.29 -3.24 -9.40
CA GLN A 111 -13.07 -4.39 -9.88
C GLN A 111 -13.87 -4.04 -11.15
N THR A 112 -14.43 -2.83 -11.20
CA THR A 112 -15.19 -2.35 -12.35
C THR A 112 -14.29 -2.16 -13.58
N GLU A 113 -13.10 -1.59 -13.40
CA GLU A 113 -12.13 -1.42 -14.49
C GLU A 113 -11.65 -2.76 -15.05
N GLN A 114 -11.36 -3.74 -14.19
CA GLN A 114 -10.95 -5.09 -14.60
C GLN A 114 -12.06 -5.81 -15.36
N ALA A 115 -13.32 -5.68 -14.90
CA ALA A 115 -14.47 -6.25 -15.60
C ALA A 115 -14.64 -5.65 -17.00
N ASN A 116 -14.46 -4.33 -17.14
CA ASN A 116 -14.56 -3.64 -18.42
C ASN A 116 -13.42 -4.05 -19.39
N GLN A 117 -12.19 -4.24 -18.89
CA GLN A 117 -11.07 -4.71 -19.69
C GLN A 117 -11.26 -6.15 -20.19
N ALA A 118 -11.85 -7.02 -19.36
CA ALA A 118 -12.16 -8.40 -19.73
C ALA A 118 -13.27 -8.51 -20.79
N GLN A 119 -14.17 -7.53 -20.89
CA GLN A 119 -15.22 -7.50 -21.92
C GLN A 119 -14.76 -6.91 -23.26
N ALA A 120 -13.68 -6.13 -23.24
CA ALA A 120 -13.10 -5.51 -24.43
C ALA A 120 -12.04 -6.38 -25.14
N SER A 121 -11.73 -7.55 -24.57
CA SER A 121 -10.75 -8.54 -25.08
C SER A 121 -11.45 -9.75 -25.68
#